data_AF-A0A1Q3WTX5-F1
#
_entry.id   AF-A0A1Q3WTX5-F1
#
_cell.length_a   1.000
_cell.length_b   1.000
_cell.length_c   1.000
_cell.angle_alpha   90.00
_cell.angle_beta   90.00
_cell.angle_gamma   90.00
#
_symmetry.space_group_name_H-M   'P 1'
#
loop_
_entity.id
_entity.type
_entity.pdbx_description
1 polymer ?
#
loop_
_entity_poly.entity_id
_entity_poly.type
_entity_poly.pdbx_seq_one_letter_code
_entity_poly.pdbx_strand_id
1 'polypeptide(L)'
;MNKGRKSAINGKWLEEALEAQGYNIHSAAKLIGIESRILYAHKAGQTTISTGVLFALCSALPTLSERYVLTGRGPKIMPSIETDENLLLESFQIKKSIERILNTLTS
;
A
#
# COMPACT_ATOMS: atom_id res chain seq x y z
N MET A 1 -2.78 -28.24 11.95
CA MET A 1 -1.97 -27.32 11.11
C MET A 1 -2.83 -26.80 9.97
N ASN A 2 -3.17 -25.50 9.95
CA ASN A 2 -4.09 -24.87 8.97
C ASN A 2 -3.36 -23.87 8.02
N LYS A 3 -2.04 -23.97 7.90
CA LYS A 3 -1.21 -22.96 7.20
C LYS A 3 -1.54 -22.83 5.70
N GLY A 4 -1.83 -23.94 5.02
CA GLY A 4 -2.12 -23.95 3.57
C GLY A 4 -3.47 -23.33 3.17
N ARG A 5 -4.47 -23.30 4.07
CA ARG A 5 -5.77 -22.66 3.80
C ARG A 5 -5.68 -21.14 3.90
N LYS A 6 -4.94 -20.61 4.88
CA LYS A 6 -4.79 -19.15 5.06
C LYS A 6 -3.94 -18.51 3.96
N SER A 7 -2.86 -19.16 3.54
CA SER A 7 -2.01 -18.65 2.44
C SER A 7 -2.76 -18.55 1.12
N ALA A 8 -3.60 -19.54 0.78
CA ALA A 8 -4.42 -19.52 -0.43
C ALA A 8 -5.46 -18.38 -0.43
N ILE A 9 -6.04 -18.08 0.74
CA ILE A 9 -7.02 -17.00 0.90
C ILE A 9 -6.34 -15.63 0.73
N ASN A 10 -5.16 -15.42 1.33
CA ASN A 10 -4.40 -14.18 1.15
C ASN A 10 -3.99 -13.95 -0.30
N GLY A 11 -3.60 -15.02 -0.99
CA GLY A 11 -3.29 -14.98 -2.41
C GLY A 11 -4.45 -14.50 -3.29
N LYS A 12 -5.69 -14.88 -2.95
CA LYS A 12 -6.90 -14.38 -3.60
C LYS A 12 -7.12 -12.89 -3.35
N TRP A 13 -6.94 -12.43 -2.11
CA TRP A 13 -7.12 -11.02 -1.76
C TRP A 13 -6.10 -10.10 -2.45
N LEU A 14 -4.86 -10.58 -2.62
CA LEU A 14 -3.87 -9.86 -3.41
C LEU A 14 -4.34 -9.66 -4.85
N GLU A 15 -4.77 -10.73 -5.52
CA GLU A 15 -5.26 -10.64 -6.90
C GLU A 15 -6.43 -9.66 -7.02
N GLU A 16 -7.45 -9.80 -6.17
CA GLU A 16 -8.61 -8.91 -6.18
C GLU A 16 -8.24 -7.42 -5.96
N ALA A 17 -7.24 -7.14 -5.12
CA ALA A 17 -6.78 -5.79 -4.85
C ALA A 17 -5.95 -5.20 -6.01
N LEU A 18 -5.22 -6.04 -6.73
CA LEU A 18 -4.51 -5.64 -7.95
C LEU A 18 -5.49 -5.38 -9.10
N GLU A 19 -6.48 -6.27 -9.29
CA GLU A 19 -7.50 -6.14 -10.33
C GLU A 19 -8.34 -4.88 -10.14
N ALA A 20 -8.66 -4.54 -8.89
CA ALA A 20 -9.37 -3.30 -8.56
C ALA A 20 -8.61 -2.04 -9.05
N GLN A 21 -7.29 -2.12 -9.18
CA GLN A 21 -6.43 -1.04 -9.68
C GLN A 21 -6.08 -1.20 -11.17
N GLY A 22 -6.65 -2.19 -11.87
CA GLY A 22 -6.39 -2.45 -13.28
C GLY A 22 -5.14 -3.29 -13.56
N TYR A 23 -4.54 -3.92 -12.55
CA TYR A 23 -3.37 -4.77 -12.70
C TYR A 23 -3.72 -6.25 -12.56
N ASN A 24 -3.07 -7.10 -13.35
CA ASN A 24 -3.02 -8.54 -13.09
C ASN A 24 -1.69 -8.93 -12.42
N ILE A 25 -1.63 -10.15 -11.88
CA ILE A 25 -0.44 -10.68 -11.17
C ILE A 25 0.85 -10.53 -11.98
N HIS A 26 0.81 -10.80 -13.29
CA HIS A 26 1.99 -10.69 -14.15
C HIS A 26 2.48 -9.24 -14.28
N SER A 27 1.56 -8.31 -14.58
CA SER A 27 1.87 -6.89 -14.70
C SER A 27 2.36 -6.27 -13.38
N ALA A 28 1.79 -6.68 -12.25
CA ALA A 28 2.20 -6.24 -10.92
C ALA A 28 3.61 -6.74 -10.56
N ALA A 29 3.92 -8.00 -10.86
CA ALA A 29 5.27 -8.54 -10.65
C ALA A 29 6.31 -7.79 -11.51
N LYS A 30 5.97 -7.48 -12.77
CA LYS A 30 6.82 -6.69 -13.65
C LYS A 30 7.04 -5.27 -13.13
N LEU A 31 5.99 -4.64 -12.58
CA LEU A 31 6.05 -3.29 -12.01
C LEU A 31 7.10 -3.15 -10.89
N ILE A 32 7.21 -4.18 -10.03
CA ILE A 32 8.17 -4.19 -8.92
C ILE A 32 9.46 -4.97 -9.22
N GLY A 33 9.67 -5.40 -10.47
CA GLY A 33 10.91 -6.04 -10.92
C GLY A 33 11.16 -7.45 -10.38
N ILE A 34 10.13 -8.25 -10.13
CA ILE A 34 10.26 -9.64 -9.66
C ILE A 34 9.70 -10.66 -10.65
N GLU A 35 10.09 -11.92 -10.49
CA GLU A 35 9.52 -13.02 -11.27
C GLU A 35 8.04 -13.27 -10.90
N SER A 36 7.14 -13.29 -11.90
CA SER A 36 5.69 -13.47 -11.66
C SER A 36 5.35 -14.78 -10.94
N ARG A 37 6.19 -15.82 -11.05
CA ARG A 37 5.99 -17.10 -10.36
C ARG A 37 5.91 -16.94 -8.84
N ILE A 38 6.55 -15.92 -8.27
CA ILE A 38 6.53 -15.65 -6.83
C ILE A 38 5.11 -15.30 -6.37
N LEU A 39 4.44 -14.41 -7.11
CA LEU A 39 3.07 -14.01 -6.82
C LEU A 39 2.07 -15.12 -7.17
N TYR A 40 2.30 -15.89 -8.23
CA TYR A 40 1.46 -17.05 -8.54
C TYR A 40 1.55 -18.16 -7.49
N ALA A 41 2.74 -18.43 -6.95
CA ALA A 41 2.92 -19.37 -5.84
C ALA A 41 2.18 -18.89 -4.58
N HIS A 42 2.18 -17.58 -4.33
CA HIS A 42 1.39 -16.99 -3.25
C HIS A 42 -0.11 -17.14 -3.50
N LYS A 43 -0.59 -16.82 -4.72
CA LYS A 43 -1.99 -17.00 -5.15
C LYS A 43 -2.46 -18.44 -4.95
N ALA A 44 -1.63 -19.43 -5.30
CA ALA A 44 -1.91 -20.84 -5.12
C ALA A 44 -1.81 -21.32 -3.66
N GLY A 45 -1.47 -20.45 -2.71
CA GLY A 45 -1.29 -20.77 -1.30
C GLY A 45 -0.06 -21.60 -0.98
N GLN A 46 0.85 -21.77 -1.93
CA GLN A 46 2.10 -22.52 -1.77
C GLN A 46 3.11 -21.74 -0.92
N THR A 47 3.07 -20.41 -1.01
CA THR A 47 3.95 -19.51 -0.25
C THR A 47 3.14 -18.41 0.43
N THR A 48 3.74 -17.78 1.44
CA THR A 48 3.29 -16.51 1.98
C THR A 48 3.99 -15.37 1.25
N ILE A 49 3.28 -14.28 0.97
CA ILE A 49 3.92 -13.06 0.50
C ILE A 49 4.91 -12.55 1.55
N SER A 50 6.12 -12.21 1.12
CA SER A 50 7.10 -11.61 2.02
C SER A 50 6.77 -10.14 2.26
N THR A 51 7.13 -9.62 3.43
CA THR A 51 6.94 -8.20 3.76
C THR A 51 7.59 -7.28 2.71
N GLY A 52 8.78 -7.63 2.21
CA GLY A 52 9.48 -6.85 1.19
C GLY A 52 8.71 -6.78 -0.14
N VAL A 53 8.08 -7.88 -0.57
CA VAL A 53 7.27 -7.89 -1.80
C VAL A 53 5.98 -7.08 -1.61
N LEU A 54 5.32 -7.21 -0.45
CA LEU A 54 4.12 -6.44 -0.15
C LEU A 54 4.43 -4.93 -0.08
N PHE A 55 5.53 -4.56 0.58
CA PHE A 55 5.98 -3.17 0.66
C PHE A 55 6.31 -2.58 -0.72
N ALA A 56 7.00 -3.34 -1.58
CA ALA A 56 7.29 -2.90 -2.94
C ALA A 56 6.00 -2.68 -3.76
N LEU A 57 5.01 -3.57 -3.62
CA LEU A 57 3.71 -3.41 -4.26
C LEU A 57 2.96 -2.17 -3.77
N CYS A 58 2.88 -1.96 -2.45
CA CYS A 58 2.22 -0.77 -1.89
C CYS A 58 2.95 0.53 -2.25
N SER A 59 4.28 0.50 -2.43
CA SER A 59 5.05 1.66 -2.87
C SER A 59 4.79 2.00 -4.34
N ALA A 60 4.69 0.99 -5.20
CA ALA A 60 4.43 1.17 -6.62
C ALA A 60 2.95 1.46 -6.93
N LEU A 61 2.05 1.00 -6.06
CA LEU A 61 0.60 1.19 -6.14
C LEU A 61 0.12 1.82 -4.81
N PRO A 62 0.24 3.14 -4.61
CA PRO A 62 -0.06 3.80 -3.34
C PRO A 62 -1.53 3.65 -2.89
N THR A 63 -2.42 3.34 -3.82
CA THR A 63 -3.83 3.06 -3.55
C THR A 63 -4.10 1.58 -3.20
N LEU A 64 -3.10 0.71 -3.20
CA LEU A 64 -3.24 -0.70 -2.82
C LEU A 64 -3.45 -0.81 -1.30
N SER A 65 -4.54 -1.43 -0.86
CA SER A 65 -4.78 -1.63 0.57
C SER A 65 -4.01 -2.81 1.13
N GLU A 66 -2.92 -2.55 1.86
CA GLU A 66 -2.17 -3.57 2.61
C GLU A 66 -3.09 -4.37 3.56
N ARG A 67 -3.98 -3.65 4.27
CA ARG A 67 -4.94 -4.26 5.19
C ARG A 67 -5.86 -5.26 4.48
N TYR A 68 -6.36 -4.92 3.28
CA TYR A 68 -7.18 -5.83 2.50
C TYR A 68 -6.39 -7.07 2.09
N VAL A 69 -5.17 -6.89 1.55
CA VAL A 69 -4.32 -8.01 1.09
C VAL A 69 -4.04 -8.99 2.23
N LEU A 70 -3.80 -8.51 3.45
CA LEU A 70 -3.45 -9.36 4.59
C LEU A 70 -4.65 -10.00 5.30
N THR A 71 -5.83 -9.37 5.25
CA THR A 71 -6.96 -9.75 6.12
C THR A 71 -8.29 -9.96 5.41
N GLY A 72 -8.40 -9.55 4.14
CA GLY A 72 -9.65 -9.52 3.38
C GLY A 72 -10.67 -8.51 3.89
N ARG A 73 -10.25 -7.59 4.77
CA ARG A 73 -11.13 -6.60 5.41
C ARG A 73 -10.79 -5.19 4.95
N GLY A 74 -11.82 -4.37 4.80
CA GLY A 74 -11.70 -2.98 4.34
C GLY A 74 -11.83 -2.85 2.82
N PRO A 75 -11.54 -1.67 2.26
CA PRO A 75 -11.62 -1.46 0.82
C PRO A 75 -10.40 -2.04 0.10
N LYS A 76 -10.58 -2.52 -1.14
CA LYS A 76 -9.51 -3.02 -2.01
C LYS A 76 -8.56 -1.90 -2.45
N ILE A 77 -9.14 -0.73 -2.68
CA ILE A 77 -8.46 0.50 -3.08
C ILE A 77 -8.56 1.48 -1.92
N MET A 78 -7.43 1.96 -1.43
CA MET A 78 -7.40 3.08 -0.50
C MET A 78 -7.63 4.38 -1.27
N PRO A 79 -8.38 5.34 -0.72
CA PRO A 79 -8.45 6.66 -1.32
C PRO A 79 -7.02 7.17 -1.48
N SER A 80 -6.70 7.68 -2.67
CA SER A 80 -5.46 8.42 -2.85
C SER A 80 -5.50 9.55 -1.83
N ILE A 81 -4.54 9.54 -0.91
CA ILE A 81 -4.20 10.77 -0.21
C ILE A 81 -3.51 11.57 -1.30
N GLU A 82 -4.30 12.25 -2.14
CA GLU A 82 -3.80 13.40 -2.86
C GLU A 82 -3.27 14.31 -1.77
N THR A 83 -1.94 14.30 -1.65
CA THR A 83 -1.29 15.22 -0.76
C THR A 83 -1.44 16.54 -1.50
N ASP A 84 -2.52 17.26 -1.22
CA ASP A 84 -2.76 18.55 -1.83
C ASP A 84 -1.55 19.42 -1.48
N GLU A 85 -0.74 19.71 -2.49
CA GLU A 85 0.48 20.49 -2.32
C GLU A 85 0.15 21.85 -1.68
N ASN A 86 -1.07 22.36 -1.90
CA ASN A 86 -1.56 23.57 -1.25
C ASN A 86 -1.74 23.37 0.27
N LEU A 87 -2.30 22.24 0.72
CA LEU A 87 -2.42 21.93 2.15
C LEU A 87 -1.06 21.80 2.83
N LEU A 88 -0.06 21.24 2.15
CA LEU A 88 1.31 21.20 2.66
C LEU A 88 1.90 22.60 2.78
N LEU A 89 1.73 23.43 1.74
CA LEU A 89 2.23 24.80 1.71
C LEU A 89 1.58 25.65 2.80
N GLU A 90 0.26 25.53 2.97
CA GLU A 90 -0.52 26.18 4.03
C GLU A 90 -0.02 25.74 5.41
N SER A 91 0.17 24.44 5.64
CA SER A 91 0.67 23.96 6.93
C SER A 91 2.06 24.53 7.26
N PHE A 92 2.92 24.67 6.25
CA PHE A 92 4.25 25.25 6.41
C PHE A 92 4.20 26.75 6.72
N GLN A 93 3.31 27.49 6.06
CA GLN A 93 3.10 28.92 6.32
C GLN A 93 2.51 29.16 7.73
N ILE A 94 1.56 28.33 8.15
CA ILE A 94 0.99 28.35 9.50
C ILE A 94 2.10 28.10 10.52
N LYS A 95 2.93 27.07 10.33
CA LYS A 95 4.05 26.77 11.22
C LYS A 95 5.00 27.96 11.37
N LYS A 96 5.44 28.57 10.25
CA LYS A 96 6.30 29.76 10.28
C LYS A 96 5.66 30.94 11.02
N SER A 97 4.36 31.12 10.85
CA SER A 97 3.62 32.20 11.50
C SER A 97 3.55 31.99 13.01
N ILE A 98 3.30 30.75 13.46
CA ILE A 98 3.31 30.37 14.88
C ILE A 98 4.70 30.58 15.49
N GLU A 99 5.76 30.11 14.82
CA GLU A 99 7.14 30.29 15.29
C GLU A 99 7.49 31.77 15.46
N ARG A 100 7.05 32.61 14.51
CA ARG A 100 7.25 34.06 14.59
C ARG A 100 6.51 34.67 15.79
N ILE A 101 5.24 34.32 15.99
CA ILE A 101 4.43 34.80 17.12
C ILE A 101 5.08 34.40 18.45
N LEU A 102 5.46 33.12 18.59
CA LEU A 102 6.11 32.62 19.81
C LEU A 102 7.38 33.39 20.13
N ASN A 103 8.26 33.59 19.14
CA ASN A 103 9.48 34.36 19.33
C ASN A 103 9.22 35.81 19.74
N THR A 104 8.09 36.40 19.32
CA THR A 104 7.72 37.78 19.68
C THR A 104 7.18 37.87 21.11
N LEU A 105 6.56 36.79 21.62
CA LEU A 105 6.01 36.73 22.97
C LEU A 105 7.05 36.34 24.03
N THR A 106 8.14 35.69 23.61
CA THR A 106 9.23 35.24 24.50
C THR A 106 10.46 36.15 24.46
N SER A 107 10.44 37.21 23.65
CA SER A 107 11.47 38.27 23.61
C SER A 107 10.98 39.50 24.37
#